data_AF-A0A3D5FM60-F1
#
_entry.id   AF-A0A3D5FM60-F1
#
_cell.length_a   1.000
_cell.length_b   1.000
_cell.length_c   1.000
_cell.angle_alpha   90.00
_cell.angle_beta   90.00
_cell.angle_gamma   90.00
#
_symmetry.space_group_name_H-M   'P 1'
#
loop_
_entity.id
_entity.type
_entity.pdbx_description
1 polymer ?
#
loop_
_entity_poly.entity_id
_entity_poly.type
_entity_poly.pdbx_seq_one_letter_code
_entity_poly.pdbx_strand_id
1 'polypeptide(L)'
;MMRYLAGGPSHRWGCKALLVETVVLFANTFDHGFVYDDSHSIADNERLRDWQQIPSFFVDPGAFSVMPEARMYRPLLLTTYAINYAIDGAAGFHVVNAILHAVVVLLFYCVMRRFGFSDHVSLMSALLFAVHPIVTEPVNYVSSRSSSLVTLSMLG
;
A
#
# COMPACT_ATOMS: atom_id res chain seq x y z
N MET A 1 5.42 -23.58 -17.02
CA MET A 1 5.42 -22.58 -15.91
C MET A 1 6.20 -21.30 -16.25
N MET A 2 7.40 -21.37 -16.86
CA MET A 2 8.24 -20.18 -17.15
C MET A 2 7.73 -19.24 -18.27
N ARG A 3 6.80 -19.67 -19.13
CA ARG A 3 6.29 -18.85 -20.25
C ARG A 3 5.33 -17.71 -19.84
N TYR A 4 4.76 -17.74 -18.63
CA TYR A 4 3.85 -16.69 -18.17
C TYR A 4 4.57 -15.48 -17.54
N LEU A 5 5.79 -15.67 -17.03
CA LEU A 5 6.59 -14.62 -16.39
C LEU A 5 7.45 -13.85 -17.40
N ALA A 6 7.85 -14.47 -18.51
CA ALA A 6 8.54 -13.78 -19.60
C ALA A 6 7.51 -13.08 -20.51
N GLY A 7 7.01 -11.92 -20.07
CA GLY A 7 6.03 -11.16 -20.82
C GLY A 7 6.58 -10.57 -22.11
N GLY A 8 5.84 -10.76 -23.21
CA GLY A 8 6.11 -10.10 -24.49
C GLY A 8 5.89 -8.59 -24.42
N PRO A 9 6.04 -7.86 -25.55
CA PRO A 9 5.87 -6.41 -25.59
C PRO A 9 4.54 -5.92 -24.99
N SER A 10 3.43 -6.61 -25.31
CA SER A 10 2.08 -6.31 -24.78
C SER A 10 2.03 -6.27 -23.25
N HIS A 11 2.72 -7.20 -22.59
CA HIS A 11 2.80 -7.28 -21.14
C HIS A 11 3.54 -6.07 -20.55
N ARG A 12 4.65 -5.65 -21.17
CA ARG A 12 5.42 -4.48 -20.74
C ARG A 12 4.61 -3.19 -20.85
N TRP A 13 3.84 -3.03 -21.93
CA TRP A 13 2.94 -1.89 -22.10
C TRP A 13 1.82 -1.90 -21.06
N GLY A 14 1.23 -3.06 -20.77
CA GLY A 14 0.21 -3.21 -19.72
C GLY A 14 0.73 -2.79 -18.35
N CYS A 15 1.90 -3.29 -17.93
CA CYS A 15 2.48 -2.90 -16.64
C CYS A 15 2.78 -1.40 -16.57
N LYS A 16 3.32 -0.81 -17.65
CA LYS A 16 3.57 0.63 -17.71
C LYS A 16 2.28 1.45 -17.59
N ALA A 17 1.22 1.04 -18.28
CA ALA A 17 -0.08 1.71 -18.22
C ALA A 17 -0.63 1.72 -16.79
N LEU A 18 -0.61 0.56 -16.11
CA LEU A 18 -1.08 0.42 -14.72
C LEU A 18 -0.28 1.30 -13.74
N LEU A 19 1.04 1.34 -13.90
CA LEU A 19 1.90 2.20 -13.09
C LEU A 19 1.59 3.69 -13.29
N VAL A 20 1.51 4.14 -14.55
CA VAL A 20 1.25 5.54 -14.88
C VAL A 20 -0.13 5.96 -14.37
N GLU A 21 -1.16 5.16 -14.63
CA GLU A 21 -2.52 5.42 -14.16
C GLU A 21 -2.57 5.56 -12.63
N THR A 22 -1.97 4.62 -11.91
CA THR A 22 -1.97 4.64 -10.44
C THR A 22 -1.28 5.90 -9.90
N VAL A 23 -0.14 6.30 -10.47
CA VAL A 23 0.56 7.52 -10.05
C VAL A 23 -0.28 8.77 -10.36
N VAL A 24 -0.86 8.86 -11.56
CA VAL A 24 -1.65 10.03 -11.97
C VAL A 24 -2.90 10.19 -11.11
N LEU A 25 -3.62 9.11 -10.81
CA LEU A 25 -4.86 9.16 -10.02
C LEU A 25 -4.65 9.59 -8.58
N PHE A 26 -3.50 9.27 -8.00
CA PHE A 26 -3.20 9.55 -6.60
C PHE A 26 -2.12 10.62 -6.40
N ALA A 27 -1.68 11.30 -7.47
CA ALA A 27 -0.72 12.39 -7.37
C ALA A 27 -1.24 13.55 -6.51
N ASN A 28 -2.55 13.79 -6.52
CA ASN A 28 -3.18 14.83 -5.69
C ASN A 28 -3.10 14.53 -4.18
N THR A 29 -2.80 13.28 -3.80
CA THR A 29 -2.74 12.87 -2.39
C THR A 29 -1.45 13.29 -1.70
N PHE A 30 -0.43 13.68 -2.46
CA PHE A 30 0.88 14.00 -1.89
C PHE A 30 0.88 15.31 -1.10
N ASP A 31 -0.09 16.20 -1.35
CA ASP A 31 -0.30 17.43 -0.58
C ASP A 31 -1.30 17.25 0.58
N HIS A 32 -1.80 16.03 0.81
CA HIS A 32 -2.71 15.74 1.93
C HIS A 32 -1.93 15.52 3.23
N GLY A 33 -2.58 15.87 4.34
CA GLY A 33 -2.07 15.63 5.70
C GLY A 33 -2.65 14.36 6.32
N PHE A 34 -2.17 14.05 7.52
CA PHE A 34 -2.68 12.96 8.36
C PHE A 34 -4.14 13.22 8.78
N VAL A 35 -4.99 12.18 8.70
CA VAL A 35 -6.41 12.24 9.06
C VAL A 35 -6.84 11.06 9.93
N TYR A 36 -7.91 11.20 10.70
CA TYR A 36 -8.47 10.14 11.56
C TYR A 36 -7.40 9.47 12.45
N ASP A 37 -7.22 8.16 12.37
CA ASP A 37 -6.28 7.41 13.23
C ASP A 37 -4.82 7.73 12.92
N ASP A 38 -4.52 8.40 11.80
CA ASP A 38 -3.15 8.80 11.48
C ASP A 38 -2.57 9.72 12.55
N SER A 39 -3.40 10.53 13.19
CA SER A 39 -2.99 11.44 14.27
C SER A 39 -2.32 10.68 15.42
N HIS A 40 -3.07 9.81 16.09
CA HIS A 40 -2.62 9.11 17.29
C HIS A 40 -1.71 7.91 16.99
N SER A 41 -1.84 7.29 15.82
CA SER A 41 -1.07 6.09 15.47
C SER A 41 0.22 6.39 14.70
N ILE A 42 0.31 7.57 14.06
CA ILE A 42 1.46 7.96 13.22
C ILE A 42 2.06 9.30 13.65
N ALA A 43 1.31 10.39 13.54
CA ALA A 43 1.84 11.76 13.69
C ALA A 43 2.41 12.02 15.09
N ASP A 44 1.63 11.65 16.10
CA ASP A 44 1.94 11.86 17.52
C ASP A 44 2.72 10.68 18.13
N ASN A 45 2.84 9.56 17.41
CA ASN A 45 3.48 8.35 17.91
C ASN A 45 5.01 8.42 17.75
N GLU A 46 5.70 8.96 18.75
CA GLU A 46 7.16 9.11 18.74
C GLU A 46 7.93 7.79 18.62
N ARG A 47 7.31 6.66 18.96
CA ARG A 47 7.96 5.33 18.84
C ARG A 47 8.30 4.98 17.40
N LEU A 48 7.61 5.56 16.41
CA LEU A 48 7.89 5.34 14.99
C LEU A 48 9.16 6.06 14.51
N ARG A 49 9.68 7.02 15.28
CA ARG A 49 10.81 7.86 14.88
C ARG A 49 12.16 7.17 15.08
N ASP A 50 12.17 6.06 15.81
CA ASP A 50 13.36 5.28 16.14
C ASP A 50 13.20 3.82 15.71
N TRP A 51 14.06 3.38 14.80
CA TRP A 51 14.03 2.02 14.24
C TRP A 51 14.39 0.97 15.29
N GLN A 52 15.08 1.36 16.37
CA GLN A 52 15.38 0.47 17.48
C GLN A 52 14.12 0.09 18.28
N GLN A 53 13.01 0.81 18.10
CA GLN A 53 11.72 0.46 18.71
C GLN A 53 10.99 -0.66 17.98
N ILE A 54 11.40 -1.06 16.77
CA ILE A 54 10.71 -2.09 15.98
C ILE A 54 10.45 -3.39 16.77
N PRO A 55 11.41 -3.96 17.54
CA PRO A 55 11.14 -5.14 18.35
C PRO A 55 9.99 -4.97 19.35
N SER A 56 9.81 -3.74 19.89
CA SER A 56 8.72 -3.46 20.85
C SER A 56 7.33 -3.60 20.21
N PHE A 57 7.21 -3.34 18.90
CA PHE A 57 5.93 -3.41 18.18
C PHE A 57 5.34 -4.81 18.17
N PHE A 58 6.19 -5.84 18.28
CA PHE A 58 5.82 -7.26 18.28
C PHE A 58 5.43 -7.81 19.66
N VAL A 59 5.59 -7.02 20.73
CA VAL A 59 5.34 -7.48 22.10
C VAL A 59 4.44 -6.54 22.90
N ASP A 60 4.36 -5.26 22.52
CA ASP A 60 3.53 -4.26 23.21
C ASP A 60 2.41 -3.74 22.28
N PRO A 61 1.15 -4.19 22.46
CA PRO A 61 -0.01 -3.61 21.75
C PRO A 61 -0.23 -2.12 22.03
N GLY A 62 0.37 -1.59 23.11
CA GLY A 62 0.43 -0.17 23.42
C GLY A 62 1.28 0.65 22.45
N ALA A 63 2.12 0.01 21.63
CA ALA A 63 2.94 0.70 20.65
C ALA A 63 2.15 1.28 19.47
N PHE A 64 0.91 0.83 19.26
CA PHE A 64 0.11 1.24 18.11
C PHE A 64 -0.37 2.68 18.17
N SER A 65 -0.74 3.17 19.35
CA SER A 65 -1.38 4.47 19.52
C SER A 65 -0.95 5.15 20.81
N VAL A 66 -0.85 6.47 20.78
CA VAL A 66 -0.70 7.28 22.00
C VAL A 66 -1.97 7.27 22.87
N MET A 67 -3.12 6.85 22.32
CA MET A 67 -4.39 6.72 23.04
C MET A 67 -4.50 5.32 23.68
N PRO A 68 -4.58 5.21 25.02
CA PRO A 68 -4.64 3.92 25.73
C PRO A 68 -5.84 3.03 25.35
N GLU A 69 -6.94 3.62 24.92
CA GLU A 69 -8.17 2.95 24.47
C GLU A 69 -8.09 2.41 23.03
N ALA A 70 -7.16 2.94 22.22
CA ALA A 70 -7.00 2.57 20.82
C ALA A 70 -5.91 1.50 20.60
N ARG A 71 -5.48 0.80 21.65
CA ARG A 71 -4.43 -0.22 21.57
C ARG A 71 -4.81 -1.35 20.61
N MET A 72 -3.89 -1.70 19.72
CA MET A 72 -4.07 -2.78 18.75
C MET A 72 -2.75 -3.50 18.50
N TYR A 73 -2.83 -4.81 18.24
CA TYR A 73 -1.68 -5.59 17.83
C TYR A 73 -1.51 -5.53 16.30
N ARG A 74 -0.67 -4.59 15.82
CA ARG A 74 -0.40 -4.37 14.38
C ARG A 74 1.11 -4.20 14.10
N PRO A 75 1.96 -5.15 14.49
CA PRO A 75 3.43 -5.00 14.44
C PRO A 75 3.99 -4.73 13.05
N LEU A 76 3.50 -5.43 12.03
CA LEU A 76 3.96 -5.26 10.66
C LEU A 76 3.61 -3.87 10.12
N LEU A 77 2.41 -3.37 10.44
CA LEU A 77 1.98 -2.04 10.05
C LEU A 77 2.89 -0.97 10.67
N LEU A 78 3.12 -1.03 11.98
CA LEU A 78 4.01 -0.10 12.68
C LEU A 78 5.45 -0.18 12.17
N THR A 79 5.92 -1.38 11.82
CA THR A 79 7.23 -1.56 11.18
C THR A 79 7.27 -0.82 9.85
N THR A 80 6.24 -0.93 9.00
CA THR A 80 6.21 -0.16 7.75
C THR A 80 6.18 1.35 8.01
N TYR A 81 5.53 1.81 9.08
CA TYR A 81 5.50 3.24 9.41
C TYR A 81 6.84 3.74 9.94
N ALA A 82 7.50 3.01 10.82
CA ALA A 82 8.82 3.38 11.32
C ALA A 82 9.86 3.45 10.20
N ILE A 83 9.81 2.49 9.27
CA ILE A 83 10.64 2.50 8.06
C ILE A 83 10.30 3.72 7.18
N ASN A 84 9.01 4.03 7.00
CA ASN A 84 8.55 5.15 6.18
C ASN A 84 8.87 6.51 6.81
N TYR A 85 8.95 6.60 8.15
CA TYR A 85 9.15 7.86 8.85
C TYR A 85 10.45 8.58 8.43
N ALA A 86 11.42 7.85 7.87
CA ALA A 86 12.61 8.42 7.26
C ALA A 86 12.36 9.26 5.99
N ILE A 87 11.14 9.21 5.42
CA ILE A 87 10.76 9.82 4.16
C ILE A 87 9.64 10.85 4.40
N ASP A 88 10.03 12.13 4.41
CA ASP A 88 9.21 13.33 4.13
C ASP A 88 7.75 13.37 4.61
N GLY A 89 7.53 13.34 5.94
CA GLY A 89 6.22 13.67 6.54
C GLY A 89 5.04 12.92 5.94
N ALA A 90 3.83 13.51 5.96
CA ALA A 90 2.62 12.88 5.43
C ALA A 90 2.73 12.53 3.93
N ALA A 91 3.37 13.41 3.13
CA ALA A 91 3.58 13.20 1.71
C ALA A 91 4.31 11.87 1.42
N GLY A 92 5.38 11.59 2.17
CA GLY A 92 6.13 10.34 2.06
C GLY A 92 5.30 9.10 2.38
N PHE A 93 4.33 9.19 3.29
CA PHE A 93 3.40 8.08 3.56
C PHE A 93 2.42 7.85 2.41
N HIS A 94 1.87 8.92 1.81
CA HIS A 94 0.99 8.81 0.64
C HIS A 94 1.73 8.24 -0.58
N VAL A 95 2.98 8.66 -0.81
CA VAL A 95 3.83 8.08 -1.87
C VAL A 95 4.00 6.57 -1.67
N VAL A 96 4.31 6.13 -0.45
CA VAL A 96 4.46 4.69 -0.16
C VAL A 96 3.13 3.95 -0.31
N ASN A 97 2.00 4.52 0.10
CA ASN A 97 0.68 3.91 -0.12
C ASN A 97 0.35 3.77 -1.61
N ALA A 98 0.63 4.81 -2.42
CA ALA A 98 0.44 4.77 -3.86
C ALA A 98 1.32 3.71 -4.53
N ILE A 99 2.58 3.56 -4.09
CA ILE A 99 3.48 2.49 -4.56
C ILE A 99 2.93 1.11 -4.18
N LEU A 100 2.49 0.92 -2.93
CA LEU A 100 1.90 -0.35 -2.50
C LEU A 100 0.67 -0.72 -3.33
N HIS A 101 -0.21 0.25 -3.60
CA HIS A 101 -1.38 0.04 -4.47
C HIS A 101 -0.95 -0.33 -5.89
N ALA A 102 0.03 0.36 -6.46
CA ALA A 102 0.54 0.04 -7.80
C ALA A 102 1.09 -1.40 -7.87
N VAL A 103 1.79 -1.86 -6.82
CA VAL A 103 2.26 -3.26 -6.72
C VAL A 103 1.08 -4.23 -6.63
N VAL A 104 0.07 -3.93 -5.81
CA VAL A 104 -1.14 -4.77 -5.69
C VAL A 104 -1.88 -4.88 -7.04
N VAL A 105 -2.03 -3.78 -7.78
CA VAL A 105 -2.63 -3.74 -9.12
C VAL A 105 -1.85 -4.62 -10.10
N LEU A 106 -0.51 -4.53 -10.09
CA LEU A 106 0.36 -5.36 -10.93
C LEU A 106 0.27 -6.84 -10.58
N LEU A 107 0.24 -7.18 -9.29
CA LEU A 107 0.04 -8.56 -8.84
C LEU A 107 -1.33 -9.09 -9.26
N PHE A 108 -2.39 -8.28 -9.12
CA PHE A 108 -3.72 -8.66 -9.58
C PHE A 108 -3.74 -8.94 -11.09
N TYR A 109 -3.11 -8.10 -11.90
CA TYR A 109 -2.92 -8.35 -13.33
C TYR A 109 -2.20 -9.69 -13.60
N CYS A 110 -1.11 -9.98 -12.86
CA CYS A 110 -0.38 -11.24 -12.97
C CYS A 110 -1.24 -12.46 -12.57
N VAL A 111 -2.04 -12.32 -11.51
CA VAL A 111 -2.96 -13.37 -11.03
C VAL A 111 -4.03 -13.66 -12.07
N MET A 112 -4.64 -12.65 -12.69
CA MET A 112 -5.62 -12.83 -13.77
C MET A 112 -5.02 -13.61 -14.95
N ARG A 113 -3.80 -13.27 -15.38
CA ARG A 113 -3.10 -14.02 -16.43
C ARG A 113 -2.79 -15.46 -16.01
N ARG A 114 -2.41 -15.66 -14.75
CA ARG A 114 -2.13 -17.00 -14.19
C ARG A 114 -3.37 -17.89 -14.18
N PHE A 115 -4.55 -17.33 -14.01
CA PHE A 115 -5.83 -18.03 -14.13
C PHE A 115 -6.25 -18.31 -15.59
N GLY A 116 -5.45 -17.90 -16.58
CA GLY A 116 -5.70 -18.21 -17.99
C GLY A 116 -6.58 -17.21 -18.72
N PHE A 117 -6.89 -16.05 -18.10
CA PHE A 117 -7.57 -14.97 -18.80
C PHE A 117 -6.66 -14.37 -19.89
N SER A 118 -7.28 -13.86 -20.96
CA SER A 118 -6.53 -13.19 -22.04
C SER A 118 -5.82 -11.93 -21.52
N ASP A 119 -4.77 -11.50 -22.21
CA ASP A 119 -4.02 -10.29 -21.84
C ASP A 119 -4.93 -9.04 -21.76
N HIS A 120 -5.90 -8.93 -22.68
CA HIS A 120 -6.88 -7.84 -22.69
C HIS A 120 -7.81 -7.88 -21.48
N VAL A 121 -8.40 -9.04 -21.17
CA VAL A 121 -9.32 -9.18 -20.01
C VAL A 121 -8.57 -8.94 -18.70
N SER A 122 -7.34 -9.45 -18.60
CA SER A 122 -6.50 -9.27 -17.41
C SER A 122 -6.16 -7.78 -17.22
N LEU A 123 -5.78 -7.08 -18.29
CA LEU A 123 -5.45 -5.66 -18.24
C LEU A 123 -6.68 -4.81 -17.88
N MET A 124 -7.82 -5.04 -18.56
CA MET A 124 -9.05 -4.29 -18.29
C MET A 124 -9.54 -4.51 -16.85
N SER A 125 -9.46 -5.73 -16.34
CA SER A 125 -9.79 -6.04 -14.93
C SER A 125 -8.87 -5.29 -13.97
N ALA A 126 -7.56 -5.22 -14.27
CA ALA A 126 -6.60 -4.54 -13.43
C ALA A 126 -6.75 -3.01 -13.46
N LEU A 127 -7.02 -2.40 -14.62
CA LEU A 127 -7.35 -0.98 -14.72
C LEU A 127 -8.63 -0.66 -13.92
N LEU A 128 -9.69 -1.46 -14.11
CA LEU A 128 -10.94 -1.29 -13.37
C LEU A 128 -10.71 -1.36 -11.85
N PHE A 129 -9.90 -2.32 -11.39
CA PHE A 129 -9.53 -2.42 -9.98
C PHE A 129 -8.69 -1.22 -9.51
N ALA A 130 -7.73 -0.76 -10.31
CA ALA A 130 -6.85 0.35 -9.98
C ALA A 130 -7.61 1.66 -9.71
N VAL A 131 -8.71 1.90 -10.45
CA VAL A 131 -9.53 3.12 -10.36
C VAL A 131 -10.77 2.96 -9.48
N HIS A 132 -11.05 1.75 -8.98
CA HIS A 132 -12.28 1.49 -8.26
C HIS A 132 -12.33 2.31 -6.95
N PRO A 133 -13.44 3.03 -6.64
CA PRO A 133 -13.50 3.89 -5.45
C PRO A 133 -13.17 3.20 -4.12
N ILE A 134 -13.35 1.88 -4.01
CA ILE A 134 -12.96 1.12 -2.82
C ILE A 134 -11.47 1.26 -2.46
N VAL A 135 -10.61 1.57 -3.43
CA VAL A 135 -9.17 1.72 -3.22
C VAL A 135 -8.77 3.13 -2.78
N THR A 136 -9.71 4.09 -2.76
CA THR A 136 -9.37 5.46 -2.32
C THR A 136 -8.99 5.48 -0.85
N GLU A 137 -9.66 4.69 -0.01
CA GLU A 137 -9.37 4.62 1.41
C GLU A 137 -7.94 4.12 1.70
N PRO A 138 -7.50 2.93 1.25
CA PRO A 138 -6.13 2.47 1.53
C PRO A 138 -5.01 3.35 0.95
N VAL A 139 -5.31 4.15 -0.08
CA VAL A 139 -4.32 5.06 -0.66
C VAL A 139 -4.28 6.43 0.03
N ASN A 140 -5.45 7.01 0.33
CA ASN A 140 -5.56 8.36 0.92
C ASN A 140 -5.54 8.37 2.44
N TYR A 141 -6.08 7.35 3.10
CA TYR A 141 -6.06 7.26 4.55
C TYR A 141 -4.85 6.43 4.96
N VAL A 142 -3.80 7.07 5.49
CA VAL A 142 -2.50 6.41 5.67
C VAL A 142 -2.62 5.16 6.53
N SER A 143 -3.42 5.22 7.61
CA SER A 143 -3.66 4.11 8.52
C SER A 143 -4.34 2.90 7.86
N SER A 144 -5.09 3.13 6.78
CA SER A 144 -5.72 2.07 5.99
C SER A 144 -4.72 1.32 5.09
N ARG A 145 -3.42 1.69 5.11
CA ARG A 145 -2.31 0.89 4.51
C ARG A 145 -2.38 -0.59 4.87
N SER A 146 -2.88 -0.92 6.08
CA SER A 146 -3.04 -2.31 6.49
C SER A 146 -3.86 -3.15 5.50
N SER A 147 -4.86 -2.58 4.85
CA SER A 147 -5.65 -3.24 3.81
C SER A 147 -4.78 -3.59 2.60
N SER A 148 -3.95 -2.65 2.11
CA SER A 148 -3.00 -2.91 1.01
C SER A 148 -1.97 -3.98 1.36
N LEU A 149 -1.46 -3.98 2.58
CA LEU A 149 -0.48 -5.00 3.03
C LEU A 149 -1.10 -6.41 3.08
N VAL A 150 -2.36 -6.52 3.53
CA VAL A 150 -3.08 -7.80 3.50
C VAL A 150 -3.29 -8.25 2.06
N THR A 151 -3.78 -7.36 1.17
CA THR A 151 -3.98 -7.71 -0.25
C THR A 151 -2.68 -8.12 -0.93
N LEU A 152 -1.58 -7.40 -0.66
CA LEU A 152 -0.24 -7.74 -1.16
C LEU A 152 0.15 -9.16 -0.73
N SER A 153 -0.09 -9.51 0.53
CA SER A 153 0.24 -10.83 1.08
C SER A 153 -0.64 -11.96 0.52
N MET A 154 -1.87 -11.66 0.13
CA MET A 154 -2.81 -12.62 -0.46
C MET A 154 -2.54 -12.88 -1.95
N LEU A 155 -2.05 -11.88 -2.68
CA LEU A 155 -1.78 -11.98 -4.12
C LEU A 155 -0.34 -12.40 -4.46
N GLY A 156 0.60 -12.21 -3.51
CA GLY A 156 2.04 -12.50 -3.65
C GLY A 156 2.44 -13.95 -3.49
#